data_AF-A0A0F9ML29-F1
#
_entry.id   AF-A0A0F9ML29-F1
#
_cell.length_a   1.000
_cell.length_b   1.000
_cell.length_c   1.000
_cell.angle_alpha   90.00
_cell.angle_beta   90.00
_cell.angle_gamma   90.00
#
_symmetry.space_group_name_H-M   'P 1'
#
loop_
_entity.id
_entity.type
_entity.pdbx_description
1 polymer ?
#
loop_
_entity_poly.entity_id
_entity_poly.type
_entity_poly.pdbx_seq_one_letter_code
_entity_poly.pdbx_strand_id
1 'polypeptide(L)'
;MNELVPKELTKGALTGNNFSDVAASLAADYLSRLQMFGSKSDACAEGKIGIGRYGIVRDDTIVDLGIEIEAVIISWRPKALQLEGFVTSFEPESDLYKKIKELSTVKDSGCMHGPEFLLWIPDQDQFVTYHMSSKTARRESKKMEPLIGKAATFRCHLIDPPNSRFKWHGPVVTGCSTPLGVPPVEEIQEQVERFQNPPKQEVELAKDDDSGREV
;
A
#
# COMPACT_ATOMS: atom_id res chain seq x y z
N MET A 1 -32.03 16.78 20.40
CA MET A 1 -31.31 17.68 19.47
C MET A 1 -32.33 18.62 18.87
N ASN A 2 -32.15 19.93 19.04
CA ASN A 2 -33.04 20.92 18.41
C ASN A 2 -32.68 21.03 16.94
N GLU A 3 -33.64 20.71 16.07
CA GLU A 3 -33.49 20.82 14.63
C GLU A 3 -33.57 22.31 14.25
N LEU A 4 -32.44 22.91 13.84
CA LEU A 4 -32.32 24.35 13.58
C LEU A 4 -32.87 24.76 12.21
N VAL A 5 -33.02 23.82 11.28
CA VAL A 5 -33.53 24.04 9.93
C VAL A 5 -34.46 22.87 9.56
N PRO A 6 -35.68 23.12 9.04
CA PRO A 6 -36.58 22.07 8.59
C PRO A 6 -35.91 21.18 7.53
N LYS A 7 -35.94 19.86 7.74
CA LYS A 7 -35.36 18.85 6.82
C LYS A 7 -35.86 18.95 5.38
N GLU A 8 -37.04 19.53 5.19
CA GLU A 8 -37.66 19.76 3.88
C GLU A 8 -36.87 20.77 3.04
N LEU A 9 -36.19 21.73 3.68
CA LEU A 9 -35.36 22.75 3.04
C LEU A 9 -33.92 22.27 2.79
N THR A 10 -33.51 21.15 3.40
CA THR A 10 -32.13 20.63 3.33
C THR A 10 -31.98 19.45 2.36
N LYS A 11 -33.05 19.03 1.66
CA LYS A 11 -32.99 17.98 0.64
C LYS A 11 -32.62 18.59 -0.71
N GLY A 12 -31.35 18.42 -1.12
CA GLY A 12 -30.91 18.71 -2.49
C GLY A 12 -31.47 17.70 -3.50
N ALA A 13 -31.26 17.96 -4.79
CA ALA A 13 -31.67 17.12 -5.93
C ALA A 13 -30.91 15.77 -5.99
N LEU A 14 -30.98 14.97 -4.94
CA LEU A 14 -30.52 13.59 -4.88
C LEU A 14 -31.74 12.66 -4.80
N THR A 15 -32.72 12.86 -5.69
CA THR A 15 -33.73 11.84 -5.96
C THR A 15 -33.09 10.77 -6.84
N GLY A 16 -32.33 9.87 -6.22
CA GLY A 16 -31.79 8.70 -6.93
C GLY A 16 -30.76 7.90 -6.13
N ASN A 17 -29.84 8.57 -5.42
CA ASN A 17 -28.76 7.91 -4.69
C ASN A 17 -28.82 8.31 -3.22
N ASN A 18 -28.89 7.33 -2.33
CA ASN A 18 -28.87 7.56 -0.89
C ASN A 18 -27.54 8.25 -0.53
N PHE A 19 -27.59 9.38 0.18
CA PHE A 19 -26.38 10.15 0.54
C PHE A 19 -25.33 9.26 1.22
N SER A 20 -25.76 8.30 2.03
CA SER A 20 -24.89 7.30 2.65
C SER A 20 -24.22 6.35 1.66
N ASP A 21 -24.86 6.01 0.54
CA ASP A 21 -24.28 5.12 -0.48
C ASP A 21 -23.20 5.87 -1.29
N VAL A 22 -23.41 7.17 -1.53
CA VAL A 22 -22.41 8.06 -2.17
C VAL A 22 -21.26 8.39 -1.21
N ALA A 23 -21.55 8.56 0.08
CA ALA A 23 -20.53 8.80 1.09
C ALA A 23 -19.71 7.53 1.43
N ALA A 24 -20.33 6.35 1.35
CA ALA A 24 -19.68 5.07 1.63
C ALA A 24 -18.90 4.49 0.42
N SER A 25 -19.28 4.83 -0.81
CA SER A 25 -18.63 4.29 -2.03
C SER A 25 -17.15 4.66 -2.13
N LEU A 26 -16.74 5.82 -1.62
CA LEU A 26 -15.33 6.23 -1.60
C LEU A 26 -14.46 5.41 -0.62
N ALA A 27 -15.06 4.88 0.46
CA ALA A 27 -14.33 4.11 1.47
C ALA A 27 -14.19 2.63 1.12
N ALA A 28 -15.07 2.09 0.26
CA ALA A 28 -15.13 0.67 -0.06
C ALA A 28 -14.10 0.21 -1.13
N ASP A 29 -13.51 1.15 -1.87
CA ASP A 29 -12.84 0.84 -3.15
C ASP A 29 -11.31 0.73 -3.11
N TYR A 30 -10.64 0.99 -1.97
CA TYR A 30 -9.17 0.90 -1.91
C TYR A 30 -8.67 -0.21 -0.98
N LEU A 31 -7.82 -1.08 -1.52
CA LEU A 31 -7.15 -2.14 -0.77
C LEU A 31 -6.22 -1.54 0.29
N SER A 32 -6.36 -1.98 1.55
CA SER A 32 -5.46 -1.60 2.63
C SER A 32 -4.00 -1.95 2.28
N ARG A 33 -3.05 -1.14 2.78
CA ARG A 33 -1.62 -1.34 2.51
C ARG A 33 -0.97 -2.08 3.67
N LEU A 34 -0.41 -3.25 3.40
CA LEU A 34 0.54 -3.88 4.30
C LEU A 34 1.86 -3.11 4.26
N GLN A 35 2.41 -2.79 5.43
CA GLN A 35 3.69 -2.10 5.56
C GLN A 35 4.50 -2.68 6.72
N MET A 36 5.82 -2.75 6.52
CA MET A 36 6.77 -3.04 7.59
C MET A 36 7.31 -1.72 8.14
N PHE A 37 7.26 -1.56 9.46
CA PHE A 37 7.66 -0.34 10.15
C PHE A 37 9.06 -0.48 10.75
N GLY A 38 9.96 0.41 10.32
CA GLY A 38 11.32 0.47 10.81
C GLY A 38 11.48 1.53 11.91
N SER A 39 12.66 1.59 12.53
CA SER A 39 12.95 2.52 13.63
C SER A 39 12.88 4.00 13.26
N LYS A 40 12.81 4.33 11.97
CA LYS A 40 12.72 5.70 11.44
C LYS A 40 11.33 6.05 10.91
N SER A 41 10.34 5.18 11.08
CA SER A 41 8.98 5.45 10.66
C SER A 41 8.31 6.41 11.65
N ASP A 42 7.64 7.45 11.15
CA ASP A 42 6.93 8.43 12.00
C ASP A 42 5.90 7.74 12.91
N ALA A 43 5.19 6.74 12.38
CA ALA A 43 4.26 5.92 13.16
C ALA A 43 4.91 5.23 14.38
N CYS A 44 6.20 4.87 14.32
CA CYS A 44 6.93 4.34 15.47
C CYS A 44 7.31 5.44 16.45
N ALA A 45 7.72 6.62 15.96
CA ALA A 45 8.04 7.77 16.80
C ALA A 45 6.79 8.29 17.56
N GLU A 46 5.62 8.21 16.91
CA GLU A 46 4.32 8.57 17.47
C GLU A 46 3.71 7.48 18.37
N GLY A 47 4.36 6.31 18.49
CA GLY A 47 3.87 5.20 19.32
C GLY A 47 2.64 4.46 18.76
N LYS A 48 2.30 4.65 17.48
CA LYS A 48 1.17 3.97 16.80
C LYS A 48 1.46 2.50 16.53
N ILE A 49 2.73 2.12 16.36
CA ILE A 49 3.17 0.74 16.15
C ILE A 49 4.61 0.56 16.64
N GLY A 50 4.94 -0.63 17.17
CA GLY A 50 6.29 -0.95 17.58
C GLY A 50 7.29 -1.07 16.41
N ILE A 51 8.58 -0.89 16.71
CA ILE A 51 9.66 -1.03 15.72
C ILE A 51 9.78 -2.49 15.28
N GLY A 52 9.98 -2.71 13.98
CA GLY A 52 10.25 -4.04 13.43
C GLY A 52 9.00 -4.91 13.34
N ARG A 53 7.87 -4.30 12.95
CA ARG A 53 6.55 -4.95 12.92
C ARG A 53 5.84 -4.69 11.61
N TYR A 54 4.97 -5.61 11.22
CA TYR A 54 4.02 -5.43 10.14
C TYR A 54 2.77 -4.74 10.66
N GLY A 55 2.21 -3.84 9.86
CA GLY A 55 0.90 -3.28 10.10
C GLY A 55 0.11 -3.13 8.81
N ILE A 56 -1.21 -3.27 8.92
CA ILE A 56 -2.14 -2.88 7.85
C ILE A 56 -2.47 -1.42 8.06
N VAL A 57 -2.18 -0.62 7.04
CA VAL A 57 -2.45 0.82 7.01
C VAL A 57 -3.70 1.06 6.17
N ARG A 58 -4.68 1.72 6.78
CA ARG A 58 -5.86 2.26 6.11
C ARG A 58 -6.09 3.65 6.68
N ASP A 59 -5.97 4.65 5.81
CA ASP A 59 -6.00 6.06 6.18
C ASP A 59 -4.98 6.33 7.31
N ASP A 60 -5.42 6.89 8.44
CA ASP A 60 -4.57 7.17 9.61
C ASP A 60 -4.54 6.02 10.63
N THR A 61 -5.20 4.89 10.35
CA THR A 61 -5.27 3.75 11.26
C THR A 61 -4.25 2.69 10.88
N ILE A 62 -3.54 2.18 11.90
CA ILE A 62 -2.59 1.08 11.77
C ILE A 62 -3.06 -0.07 12.64
N VAL A 63 -3.35 -1.21 12.01
CA VAL A 63 -3.57 -2.48 12.71
C VAL A 63 -2.23 -3.19 12.82
N ASP A 64 -1.69 -3.28 14.03
CA ASP A 64 -0.41 -3.94 14.32
C ASP A 64 -0.57 -5.47 14.24
N LEU A 65 0.12 -6.10 13.29
CA LEU A 65 0.07 -7.54 13.06
C LEU A 65 1.21 -8.32 13.73
N GLY A 66 2.16 -7.65 14.38
CA GLY A 66 3.31 -8.34 14.96
C GLY A 66 4.56 -8.35 14.10
N ILE A 67 5.54 -9.14 14.55
CA ILE A 67 6.85 -9.29 13.88
C ILE A 67 6.79 -10.31 12.74
N GLU A 68 5.71 -11.09 12.66
CA GLU A 68 5.53 -12.21 11.76
C GLU A 68 4.06 -12.29 11.35
N ILE A 69 3.80 -12.55 10.07
CA ILE A 69 2.46 -12.81 9.54
C ILE A 69 2.49 -14.01 8.59
N GLU A 70 1.36 -14.69 8.46
CA GLU A 70 1.13 -15.69 7.43
C GLU A 70 0.13 -15.13 6.41
N ALA A 71 0.44 -15.30 5.12
CA ALA A 71 -0.42 -14.80 4.05
C ALA A 71 -0.31 -15.68 2.81
N VAL A 72 -1.33 -15.64 1.97
CA VAL A 72 -1.31 -16.25 0.63
C VAL A 72 -0.95 -15.18 -0.39
N ILE A 73 0.05 -15.45 -1.22
CA ILE A 73 0.46 -14.53 -2.28
C ILE A 73 -0.43 -14.79 -3.50
N ILE A 74 -1.27 -13.84 -3.88
CA ILE A 74 -2.30 -14.04 -4.92
C ILE A 74 -1.80 -13.60 -6.29
N SER A 75 -1.25 -12.39 -6.37
CA SER A 75 -0.82 -11.79 -7.63
C SER A 75 0.25 -10.72 -7.39
N TRP A 76 0.81 -10.18 -8.47
CA TRP A 76 1.76 -9.07 -8.40
C TRP A 76 1.67 -8.16 -9.61
N ARG A 77 2.13 -6.92 -9.46
CA ARG A 77 2.31 -5.97 -10.55
C ARG A 77 3.53 -5.08 -10.32
N PRO A 78 4.14 -4.52 -11.37
CA PRO A 78 5.12 -3.45 -11.22
C PRO A 78 4.47 -2.20 -10.64
N LYS A 79 5.16 -1.50 -9.74
CA LYS A 79 4.72 -0.19 -9.24
C LYS A 79 5.89 0.78 -9.14
N ALA A 80 5.65 2.00 -9.58
CA ALA A 80 6.46 3.17 -9.33
C ALA A 80 5.58 4.22 -8.66
N LEU A 81 6.08 4.87 -7.62
CA LEU A 81 5.34 5.82 -6.79
C LEU A 81 6.24 7.03 -6.49
N GLN A 82 5.70 8.22 -6.69
CA GLN A 82 6.26 9.48 -6.21
C GLN A 82 5.32 10.03 -5.13
N LEU A 83 5.86 10.26 -3.93
CA LEU A 83 5.07 10.78 -2.80
C LEU A 83 4.68 12.25 -3.00
N GLU A 84 5.59 13.06 -3.55
CA GLU A 84 5.31 14.44 -3.90
C GLU A 84 4.34 14.50 -5.09
N GLY A 85 3.17 15.11 -4.91
CA GLY A 85 2.10 15.11 -5.93
C GLY A 85 1.39 13.76 -6.12
N PHE A 86 1.71 12.74 -5.31
CA PHE A 86 1.04 11.42 -5.27
C PHE A 86 0.81 10.76 -6.64
N VAL A 87 1.89 10.61 -7.42
CA VAL A 87 1.83 10.01 -8.76
C VAL A 87 2.23 8.53 -8.71
N THR A 88 1.40 7.66 -9.30
CA THR A 88 1.69 6.22 -9.41
C THR A 88 1.69 5.77 -10.87
N SER A 89 2.64 4.92 -11.24
CA SER A 89 2.65 4.22 -12.54
C SER A 89 2.83 2.71 -12.34
N PHE A 90 2.07 1.92 -13.11
CA PHE A 90 2.13 0.47 -13.11
C PHE A 90 2.71 -0.10 -14.43
N GLU A 91 3.02 0.75 -15.40
CA GLU A 91 3.50 0.38 -16.73
C GLU A 91 5.02 0.57 -16.83
N PRO A 92 5.84 -0.51 -16.78
CA PRO A 92 7.30 -0.41 -16.73
C PRO A 92 7.93 0.32 -17.92
N GLU A 93 7.26 0.25 -19.07
CA GLU A 93 7.75 0.84 -20.30
C GLU A 93 7.38 2.31 -20.47
N SER A 94 6.48 2.85 -19.64
CA SER A 94 6.10 4.26 -19.68
C SER A 94 7.28 5.16 -19.24
N ASP A 95 7.38 6.34 -19.85
CA ASP A 95 8.40 7.34 -19.50
C ASP A 95 8.26 7.77 -18.04
N LEU A 96 7.03 7.87 -17.53
CA LEU A 96 6.74 8.17 -16.14
C LEU A 96 7.34 7.12 -15.20
N TYR A 97 7.14 5.83 -15.48
CA TYR A 97 7.70 4.76 -14.67
C TYR A 97 9.23 4.79 -14.69
N LYS A 98 9.82 4.95 -15.88
CA LYS A 98 11.28 5.03 -16.07
C LYS A 98 11.88 6.20 -15.28
N LYS A 99 11.24 7.37 -15.33
CA LYS A 99 11.63 8.57 -14.56
C LYS A 99 11.56 8.34 -13.05
N ILE A 100 10.44 7.84 -12.52
CA ILE A 100 10.30 7.58 -11.07
C ILE A 100 11.30 6.50 -10.62
N LYS A 101 11.51 5.46 -11.42
CA LYS A 101 12.51 4.42 -11.16
C LYS A 101 13.91 4.99 -11.06
N GLU A 102 14.30 5.87 -11.98
CA GLU A 102 15.60 6.54 -11.94
C GLU A 102 15.75 7.40 -10.67
N LEU A 103 14.76 8.27 -10.39
CA LEU A 103 14.78 9.15 -9.21
C LEU A 103 14.75 8.39 -7.88
N SER A 104 14.16 7.19 -7.84
CA SER A 104 14.15 6.36 -6.63
C SER A 104 15.55 5.86 -6.20
N THR A 105 16.57 6.05 -7.03
CA THR A 105 17.96 5.78 -6.67
C THR A 105 18.60 6.93 -5.91
N VAL A 106 18.05 8.14 -6.04
CA VAL A 106 18.46 9.35 -5.33
C VAL A 106 17.91 9.29 -3.90
N LYS A 107 18.76 9.62 -2.94
CA LYS A 107 18.39 9.62 -1.52
C LYS A 107 17.34 10.72 -1.28
N ASP A 108 16.32 10.40 -0.47
CA ASP A 108 15.30 11.34 -0.02
C ASP A 108 14.47 11.98 -1.17
N SER A 109 14.43 11.37 -2.35
CA SER A 109 13.71 11.88 -3.55
C SER A 109 12.18 11.74 -3.51
N GLY A 110 11.63 11.11 -2.46
CA GLY A 110 10.21 10.76 -2.40
C GLY A 110 9.78 9.71 -3.45
N CYS A 111 10.69 9.20 -4.27
CA CYS A 111 10.41 8.26 -5.35
C CYS A 111 10.74 6.82 -4.93
N MET A 112 9.88 5.89 -5.35
CA MET A 112 9.94 4.47 -5.01
C MET A 112 9.58 3.64 -6.23
N HIS A 113 10.22 2.49 -6.39
CA HIS A 113 9.80 1.48 -7.36
C HIS A 113 9.98 0.08 -6.80
N GLY A 114 9.22 -0.87 -7.31
CA GLY A 114 9.35 -2.28 -6.95
C GLY A 114 8.12 -3.08 -7.38
N PRO A 115 8.11 -4.39 -7.09
CA PRO A 115 6.90 -5.18 -7.21
C PRO A 115 5.94 -4.81 -6.07
N GLU A 116 4.67 -4.68 -6.42
CA GLU A 116 3.55 -4.67 -5.47
C GLU A 116 2.83 -6.02 -5.58
N PHE A 117 2.58 -6.64 -4.43
CA PHE A 117 1.88 -7.92 -4.35
C PHE A 117 0.46 -7.74 -3.81
N LEU A 118 -0.47 -8.51 -4.34
CA LEU A 118 -1.79 -8.74 -3.75
C LEU A 118 -1.68 -9.95 -2.82
N LEU A 119 -2.01 -9.76 -1.54
CA LEU A 119 -1.94 -10.79 -0.52
C LEU A 119 -3.31 -11.00 0.12
N TRP A 120 -3.61 -12.23 0.51
CA TRP A 120 -4.71 -12.56 1.42
C TRP A 120 -4.14 -12.86 2.80
N ILE A 121 -4.62 -12.17 3.84
CA ILE A 121 -4.23 -12.42 5.24
C ILE A 121 -5.42 -13.06 5.97
N PRO A 122 -5.41 -14.38 6.21
CA PRO A 122 -6.54 -15.09 6.80
C PRO A 122 -6.93 -14.58 8.19
N ASP A 123 -5.94 -14.27 9.04
CA ASP A 123 -6.17 -13.76 10.39
C ASP A 123 -6.88 -12.39 10.41
N GLN A 124 -6.91 -11.70 9.28
CA GLN A 124 -7.52 -10.38 9.10
C GLN A 124 -8.70 -10.40 8.14
N ASP A 125 -9.02 -11.59 7.59
CA ASP A 125 -10.10 -11.83 6.62
C ASP A 125 -10.18 -10.76 5.53
N GLN A 126 -9.01 -10.37 4.97
CA GLN A 126 -8.96 -9.32 3.97
C GLN A 126 -7.80 -9.44 2.99
N PHE A 127 -8.01 -8.88 1.80
CA PHE A 127 -6.97 -8.64 0.81
C PHE A 127 -6.21 -7.35 1.12
N VAL A 128 -4.89 -7.37 0.93
CA VAL A 128 -4.01 -6.21 1.12
C VAL A 128 -3.01 -6.09 -0.01
N THR A 129 -2.50 -4.87 -0.21
CA THR A 129 -1.35 -4.64 -1.10
C THR A 129 -0.05 -4.57 -0.32
N TYR A 130 1.03 -5.15 -0.84
CA TYR A 130 2.36 -5.06 -0.25
C TYR A 130 3.39 -4.58 -1.29
N HIS A 131 3.79 -3.32 -1.20
CA HIS A 131 4.77 -2.72 -2.10
C HIS A 131 6.20 -2.90 -1.58
N MET A 132 6.97 -3.78 -2.22
CA MET A 132 8.35 -4.09 -1.86
C MET A 132 9.33 -3.09 -2.51
N SER A 133 9.28 -1.83 -2.09
CA SER A 133 10.00 -0.72 -2.74
C SER A 133 11.39 -0.40 -2.19
N SER A 134 11.78 -0.95 -1.05
CA SER A 134 13.13 -0.72 -0.50
C SER A 134 14.17 -1.58 -1.22
N LYS A 135 15.45 -1.19 -1.20
CA LYS A 135 16.53 -2.01 -1.78
C LYS A 135 16.56 -3.44 -1.20
N THR A 136 16.31 -3.57 0.10
CA THR A 136 16.22 -4.86 0.80
C THR A 136 14.98 -5.64 0.35
N ALA A 137 13.81 -5.01 0.35
CA ALA A 137 12.56 -5.67 -0.04
C ALA A 137 12.58 -6.10 -1.52
N ARG A 138 13.09 -5.28 -2.44
CA ARG A 138 13.25 -5.66 -3.86
C ARG A 138 14.19 -6.86 -4.08
N ARG A 139 15.18 -7.05 -3.21
CA ARG A 139 16.06 -8.23 -3.29
C ARG A 139 15.32 -9.47 -2.79
N GLU A 140 14.61 -9.33 -1.70
CA GLU A 140 13.83 -10.42 -1.10
C GLU A 140 12.63 -10.82 -1.95
N SER A 141 12.04 -9.89 -2.72
CA SER A 141 10.87 -10.15 -3.58
C SER A 141 11.11 -11.24 -4.63
N LYS A 142 12.37 -11.56 -4.97
CA LYS A 142 12.70 -12.70 -5.84
C LYS A 142 12.25 -14.04 -5.26
N LYS A 143 12.12 -14.15 -3.94
CA LYS A 143 11.57 -15.33 -3.26
C LYS A 143 10.05 -15.38 -3.29
N MET A 144 9.37 -14.26 -3.55
CA MET A 144 7.91 -14.18 -3.62
C MET A 144 7.38 -14.84 -4.91
N GLU A 145 8.06 -14.65 -6.03
CA GLU A 145 7.63 -15.16 -7.34
C GLU A 145 7.31 -16.67 -7.35
N PRO A 146 8.19 -17.58 -6.88
CA PRO A 146 7.87 -19.02 -6.82
C PRO A 146 6.80 -19.39 -5.77
N LEU A 147 6.40 -18.44 -4.92
CA LEU A 147 5.39 -18.59 -3.88
C LEU A 147 4.02 -17.98 -4.27
N ILE A 148 3.88 -17.43 -5.47
CA ILE A 148 2.58 -17.01 -5.99
C ILE A 148 1.63 -18.23 -6.04
N GLY A 149 0.42 -18.05 -5.56
CA GLY A 149 -0.59 -19.09 -5.35
C GLY A 149 -0.37 -19.96 -4.13
N LYS A 150 0.61 -19.64 -3.26
CA LYS A 150 0.98 -20.45 -2.09
C LYS A 150 0.98 -19.61 -0.82
N ALA A 151 0.87 -20.31 0.32
CA ALA A 151 1.06 -19.72 1.63
C ALA A 151 2.55 -19.37 1.86
N ALA A 152 2.79 -18.22 2.48
CA ALA A 152 4.11 -17.72 2.82
C ALA A 152 4.09 -17.09 4.22
N THR A 153 5.21 -17.22 4.90
CA THR A 153 5.48 -16.56 6.19
C THR A 153 6.35 -15.35 5.93
N PHE A 154 5.94 -14.20 6.44
CA PHE A 154 6.66 -12.94 6.34
C PHE A 154 7.16 -12.57 7.72
N ARG A 155 8.47 -12.39 7.86
CA ARG A 155 9.11 -12.01 9.12
C ARG A 155 9.83 -10.68 8.98
N CYS A 156 9.72 -9.87 10.02
CA CYS A 156 10.60 -8.73 10.19
C CYS A 156 11.90 -9.19 10.84
N HIS A 157 13.03 -8.92 10.19
CA HIS A 157 14.36 -9.29 10.68
C HIS A 157 15.27 -8.06 10.80
N LEU A 158 15.98 -7.95 11.93
CA LEU A 158 17.01 -6.94 12.10
C LEU A 158 18.26 -7.31 11.29
N ILE A 159 18.56 -6.52 10.28
CA ILE A 159 19.78 -6.62 9.50
C ILE A 159 20.86 -5.78 10.20
N ASP A 160 21.87 -6.48 10.71
CA ASP A 160 23.02 -5.93 11.42
C ASP A 160 24.32 -6.42 10.77
N PRO A 161 24.75 -5.81 9.63
CA PRO A 161 25.92 -6.27 8.92
C PRO A 161 27.20 -6.00 9.72
N PRO A 162 28.17 -6.93 9.71
CA PRO A 162 29.47 -6.68 10.33
C PRO A 162 30.12 -5.44 9.68
N ASN A 163 30.70 -4.58 10.50
CA ASN A 163 31.35 -3.32 10.09
C ASN A 163 30.40 -2.24 9.53
N SER A 164 29.09 -2.37 9.72
CA SER A 164 28.13 -1.29 9.44
C SER A 164 27.83 -0.47 10.71
N ARG A 165 27.74 0.86 10.58
CA ARG A 165 27.19 1.73 11.64
C ARG A 165 25.67 1.75 11.65
N PHE A 166 25.05 1.23 10.59
CA PHE A 166 23.61 1.26 10.39
C PHE A 166 23.03 -0.14 10.55
N LYS A 167 21.95 -0.22 11.33
CA LYS A 167 21.09 -1.38 11.46
C LYS A 167 19.70 -1.00 10.97
N TRP A 168 19.02 -1.92 10.30
CA TRP A 168 17.67 -1.66 9.81
C TRP A 168 16.87 -2.95 9.81
N HIS A 169 15.55 -2.81 9.82
CA HIS A 169 14.65 -3.95 9.69
C HIS A 169 14.37 -4.22 8.21
N GLY A 170 14.39 -5.49 7.83
CA GLY A 170 14.11 -5.98 6.48
C GLY A 170 13.08 -7.10 6.50
N PRO A 171 12.30 -7.28 5.41
CA PRO A 171 11.44 -8.44 5.29
C PRO A 171 12.27 -9.69 4.99
N VAL A 172 11.82 -10.83 5.52
CA VAL A 172 12.26 -12.17 5.15
C VAL A 172 11.02 -12.98 4.80
N VAL A 173 11.03 -13.62 3.63
CA VAL A 173 9.89 -14.41 3.14
C VAL A 173 10.31 -15.85 2.96
N THR A 174 9.53 -16.76 3.54
CA THR A 174 9.70 -18.21 3.42
C THR A 174 8.39 -18.88 3.07
N GLY A 175 8.43 -20.06 2.45
CA GLY A 175 7.22 -20.87 2.27
C GLY A 175 6.59 -21.23 3.62
N CYS A 176 5.27 -21.20 3.69
CA CYS A 176 4.52 -21.60 4.88
C CYS A 176 3.97 -23.02 4.70
N SER A 177 4.09 -23.86 5.73
CA SER A 177 3.51 -25.20 5.77
C SER A 177 2.14 -25.24 6.47
N THR A 178 1.77 -24.16 7.16
CA THR A 178 0.48 -24.02 7.84
C THR A 178 -0.64 -23.96 6.79
N PRO A 179 -1.66 -24.83 6.87
CA PRO A 179 -2.84 -24.70 6.02
C PRO A 179 -3.57 -23.39 6.33
N LEU A 180 -3.67 -22.51 5.34
CA LEU A 180 -4.37 -21.23 5.46
C LEU A 180 -5.75 -21.32 4.79
N GLY A 181 -6.76 -20.73 5.44
CA GLY A 181 -8.06 -20.51 4.81
C GLY A 181 -7.94 -19.51 3.66
N VAL A 182 -8.57 -19.80 2.53
CA VAL A 182 -8.63 -18.91 1.38
C VAL A 182 -10.09 -18.57 1.06
N PRO A 183 -10.37 -17.37 0.55
CA PRO A 183 -11.72 -16.98 0.14
C PRO A 183 -12.14 -17.74 -1.12
N PRO A 184 -13.43 -17.69 -1.50
CA PRO A 184 -13.93 -18.28 -2.73
C PRO A 184 -13.14 -17.82 -3.96
N VAL A 185 -13.04 -18.70 -4.96
CA VAL A 185 -12.25 -18.43 -6.17
C VAL A 185 -12.77 -17.20 -6.92
N GLU A 186 -14.08 -17.00 -6.90
CA GLU A 186 -14.76 -15.86 -7.53
C GLU A 186 -14.30 -14.53 -6.91
N GLU A 187 -14.19 -14.48 -5.58
CA GLU A 187 -13.72 -13.29 -4.86
C GLU A 187 -12.23 -13.01 -5.16
N ILE A 188 -11.42 -14.07 -5.20
CA ILE A 188 -10.01 -13.95 -5.60
C ILE A 188 -9.90 -13.37 -7.01
N GLN A 189 -10.69 -13.87 -7.96
CA GLN A 189 -10.67 -13.42 -9.35
C GLN A 189 -11.06 -11.95 -9.47
N GLU A 190 -12.13 -11.52 -8.80
CA GLU A 190 -12.56 -10.13 -8.76
C GLU A 190 -11.46 -9.20 -8.23
N GLN A 191 -10.80 -9.59 -7.14
CA GLN A 191 -9.70 -8.81 -6.55
C GLN A 191 -8.46 -8.79 -7.44
N VAL A 192 -8.14 -9.90 -8.11
CA VAL A 192 -7.04 -9.94 -9.09
C VAL A 192 -7.34 -9.04 -10.28
N GLU A 193 -8.56 -9.05 -10.82
CA GLU A 193 -8.94 -8.20 -11.95
C GLU A 193 -8.84 -6.71 -11.60
N ARG A 194 -9.37 -6.31 -10.44
CA ARG A 194 -9.24 -4.94 -9.91
C ARG A 194 -7.78 -4.55 -9.69
N PHE A 195 -6.98 -5.46 -9.14
CA PHE A 195 -5.57 -5.22 -8.87
C PHE A 195 -4.74 -5.12 -10.16
N GLN A 196 -5.03 -5.91 -11.19
CA GLN A 196 -4.30 -5.85 -12.46
C GLN A 196 -4.72 -4.69 -13.36
N ASN A 197 -5.95 -4.18 -13.18
CA ASN A 197 -6.48 -3.05 -13.95
C ASN A 197 -6.75 -1.83 -13.05
N PRO A 198 -5.69 -1.19 -12.50
CA PRO A 198 -5.87 0.02 -11.71
C PRO A 198 -6.56 1.12 -12.54
N PRO A 199 -7.41 1.96 -11.92
CA PRO A 199 -7.94 3.14 -12.59
C PRO A 199 -6.80 3.97 -13.19
N LYS A 200 -6.92 4.36 -14.45
CA LYS A 200 -5.97 5.29 -15.07
C LYS A 200 -6.04 6.60 -14.29
N GLN A 201 -4.95 6.99 -13.61
CA GLN A 201 -4.88 8.30 -12.98
C GLN A 201 -4.88 9.36 -14.09
N GLU A 202 -5.97 10.12 -14.22
CA GLU A 202 -5.93 11.43 -14.88
C GLU A 202 -5.11 12.35 -13.99
N VAL A 203 -3.87 12.62 -14.38
CA VAL A 203 -3.01 13.57 -13.68
C VAL A 203 -3.60 14.97 -13.91
N GLU A 204 -4.33 15.52 -12.95
CA GLU A 204 -4.52 16.96 -12.88
C GLU A 204 -3.17 17.59 -12.52
N LEU A 205 -2.41 17.95 -13.56
CA LEU A 205 -1.25 18.80 -13.42
C LEU A 205 -1.73 20.15 -12.89
N ALA A 206 -1.40 20.47 -11.64
CA ALA A 206 -1.50 21.85 -11.16
C ALA A 206 -0.67 22.72 -12.12
N LYS A 207 -1.31 23.73 -12.71
CA LYS A 207 -0.58 24.74 -13.50
C LYS A 207 0.36 25.45 -12.53
N ASP A 208 1.64 25.48 -12.86
CA ASP A 208 2.61 26.35 -12.20
C ASP A 208 2.11 27.79 -12.32
N ASP A 209 1.61 28.36 -11.22
CA ASP A 209 1.34 29.79 -11.12
C ASP A 209 2.71 30.49 -11.00
N ASP A 210 3.28 30.84 -12.14
CA ASP A 210 4.35 31.82 -12.27
C ASP A 210 3.81 33.19 -11.88
N SER A 211 3.70 33.45 -10.58
CA SER A 211 3.42 34.78 -10.04
C SER A 211 4.29 35.09 -8.82
N GLY A 212 5.51 35.53 -9.13
CA GLY A 212 6.10 36.72 -8.53
C GLY A 212 6.61 36.62 -7.09
N ARG A 213 7.94 36.71 -6.95
CA ARG A 213 8.56 37.52 -5.89
C ARG A 213 9.97 37.95 -6.31
N GLU A 214 10.05 39.15 -6.87
CA GLU A 214 11.19 40.03 -6.63
C GLU A 214 11.19 40.41 -5.14
N VAL A 215 12.30 40.17 -4.45
CA VAL A 215 12.94 41.13 -3.52
C VAL A 215 14.44 40.87 -3.50
#